data_AF-A0A7W8PQV6-F1
#
_entry.id   AF-A0A7W8PQV6-F1
#
_cell.length_a   1.000
_cell.length_b   1.000
_cell.length_c   1.000
_cell.angle_alpha   90.00
_cell.angle_beta   90.00
_cell.angle_gamma   90.00
#
_symmetry.space_group_name_H-M   'P 1'
#
loop_
_entity.id
_entity.type
_entity.pdbx_description
1 polymer ?
#
loop_
_entity_poly.entity_id
_entity_poly.type
_entity_poly.pdbx_seq_one_letter_code
_entity_poly.pdbx_strand_id
1 'polypeptide(L)'
;MSLPLPNSSPAAAPTSAETVWIVPLREHSWYDHVRLKRVFVTDGTRHQVVLVDLRKLLVCANRDNTDYVLKPVAEWHAGKVRGIREFLDPDSARIPQMPYVTISTRRAPGLLGWIGIEREGVVAFRNGQHRARYLAEAGARWCPVEVHEREAALLRELCGAADDARTEIRATHLGGDSDV
;
A
#
# COMPACT_ATOMS: atom_id res chain seq x y z
N MET A 1 41.47 -48.64 5.57
CA MET A 1 40.44 -48.16 4.63
C MET A 1 39.56 -47.17 5.40
N SER A 2 39.69 -45.87 5.15
CA SER A 2 38.95 -44.83 5.86
C SER A 2 37.73 -44.43 5.02
N LEU A 3 36.53 -44.53 5.61
CA LEU A 3 35.28 -44.10 4.99
C LEU A 3 35.13 -42.56 5.11
N PRO A 4 34.71 -41.85 4.05
CA PRO A 4 34.43 -40.42 4.14
C PRO A 4 33.08 -40.17 4.81
N LEU A 5 33.03 -39.17 5.71
CA LEU A 5 31.80 -38.66 6.31
C LEU A 5 31.00 -37.86 5.26
N PRO A 6 29.65 -37.98 5.24
CA PRO A 6 28.82 -37.21 4.33
C PRO A 6 28.82 -35.73 4.74
N ASN A 7 29.23 -34.88 3.79
CA ASN A 7 29.12 -33.43 3.87
C ASN A 7 27.63 -33.06 3.95
N SER A 8 27.16 -32.69 5.14
CA SER A 8 25.81 -32.14 5.30
C SER A 8 25.80 -30.72 4.76
N SER A 9 25.46 -30.57 3.48
CA SER A 9 25.09 -29.27 2.92
C SER A 9 23.88 -28.74 3.69
N PRO A 10 23.92 -27.51 4.24
CA PRO A 10 22.74 -26.94 4.87
C PRO A 10 21.64 -26.82 3.81
N ALA A 11 20.50 -27.45 4.07
CA ALA A 11 19.31 -27.28 3.26
C ALA A 11 19.01 -25.78 3.16
N ALA A 12 18.80 -25.29 1.94
CA ALA A 12 18.33 -23.93 1.71
C ALA A 12 17.07 -23.74 2.55
N ALA A 13 17.11 -22.77 3.48
CA ALA A 13 15.91 -22.40 4.24
C ALA A 13 14.78 -22.11 3.23
N PRO A 14 13.54 -22.56 3.49
CA PRO A 14 12.44 -22.26 2.59
C PRO A 14 12.37 -20.76 2.41
N THR A 15 12.52 -20.30 1.16
CA THR A 15 12.31 -18.91 0.80
C THR A 15 10.89 -18.56 1.20
N SER A 16 10.73 -17.79 2.28
CA SER A 16 9.43 -17.39 2.80
C SER A 16 8.59 -16.84 1.65
N ALA A 17 7.49 -17.51 1.33
CA ALA A 17 6.64 -17.14 0.21
C ALA A 17 6.17 -15.68 0.37
N GLU A 18 6.52 -14.83 -0.58
CA GLU A 18 6.27 -13.39 -0.49
C GLU A 18 4.77 -13.13 -0.73
N THR A 19 4.09 -12.57 0.27
CA THR A 19 2.67 -12.19 0.11
C THR A 19 2.56 -10.98 -0.81
N VAL A 20 1.68 -11.08 -1.79
CA VAL A 20 1.41 -10.06 -2.80
C VAL A 20 -0.09 -9.77 -2.85
N TRP A 21 -0.43 -8.50 -2.99
CA TRP A 21 -1.79 -8.01 -3.14
C TRP A 21 -2.03 -7.61 -4.59
N ILE A 22 -3.14 -8.08 -5.15
CA ILE A 22 -3.61 -7.69 -6.48
C ILE A 22 -4.62 -6.56 -6.33
N VAL A 23 -4.33 -5.39 -6.91
CA VAL A 23 -5.20 -4.22 -6.87
C VAL A 23 -5.78 -3.97 -8.26
N PRO A 24 -7.10 -4.11 -8.45
CA PRO A 24 -7.73 -3.90 -9.76
C PRO A 24 -7.77 -2.42 -10.14
N LEU A 25 -7.64 -2.15 -11.44
CA LEU A 25 -7.68 -0.83 -12.07
C LEU A 25 -8.78 -0.80 -13.13
N ARG A 26 -9.85 -0.04 -12.86
CA ARG A 26 -11.05 -0.02 -13.71
C ARG A 26 -10.97 0.98 -14.87
N GLU A 27 -10.07 1.95 -14.78
CA GLU A 27 -9.99 3.09 -15.69
C GLU A 27 -8.62 3.14 -16.40
N HIS A 28 -7.89 2.04 -16.42
CA HIS A 28 -6.52 1.97 -16.90
C HIS A 28 -6.39 1.16 -18.20
N SER A 29 -5.85 1.78 -19.25
CA SER A 29 -5.87 1.23 -20.61
C SER A 29 -4.78 0.20 -20.91
N TRP A 30 -3.71 0.13 -20.10
CA TRP A 30 -2.55 -0.73 -20.39
C TRP A 30 -2.55 -2.05 -19.63
N TYR A 31 -3.20 -2.08 -18.48
CA TYR A 31 -3.32 -3.26 -17.62
C TYR A 31 -4.48 -3.04 -16.64
N ASP A 32 -5.11 -4.13 -16.21
CA ASP A 32 -6.32 -4.15 -15.40
C ASP A 32 -6.05 -4.31 -13.88
N HIS A 33 -4.78 -4.50 -13.49
CA HIS A 33 -4.39 -4.60 -12.09
C HIS A 33 -2.93 -4.22 -11.88
N VAL A 34 -2.56 -4.01 -10.60
CA VAL A 34 -1.16 -3.92 -10.16
C VAL A 34 -0.89 -4.94 -9.06
N ARG A 35 0.39 -5.26 -8.88
CA ARG A 35 0.87 -6.11 -7.79
C ARG A 35 1.57 -5.25 -6.75
N LEU A 36 1.23 -5.43 -5.48
CA LEU A 36 1.88 -4.73 -4.37
C LEU A 36 2.37 -5.73 -3.32
N LYS A 37 3.48 -5.40 -2.65
CA LYS A 37 4.00 -6.19 -1.52
C LYS A 37 4.24 -5.35 -0.28
N ARG A 38 4.47 -6.01 0.85
CA ARG A 38 4.77 -5.34 2.13
C ARG A 38 6.06 -4.53 2.05
N VAL A 39 6.12 -3.44 2.81
CA VAL A 39 7.37 -2.72 3.10
C VAL A 39 8.12 -3.45 4.22
N PHE A 40 7.39 -3.85 5.26
CA PHE A 40 7.94 -4.49 6.46
C PHE A 40 7.66 -6.00 6.45
N VAL A 41 8.72 -6.79 6.29
CA VAL A 41 8.65 -8.27 6.17
C VAL A 41 9.36 -9.01 7.30
N THR A 42 10.11 -8.30 8.15
CA THR A 42 10.90 -8.89 9.22
C THR A 42 10.06 -9.08 10.48
N ASP A 43 10.31 -10.18 11.20
CA ASP A 43 9.70 -10.45 12.50
C ASP A 43 9.97 -9.29 13.48
N GLY A 44 8.98 -8.98 14.31
CA GLY A 44 9.04 -7.88 15.27
C GLY A 44 8.67 -6.50 14.71
N THR A 45 8.41 -6.37 13.42
CA THR A 45 7.85 -5.13 12.85
C THR A 45 6.41 -4.94 13.34
N ARG A 46 6.14 -3.79 13.98
CA ARG A 46 4.82 -3.44 14.55
C ARG A 46 3.94 -2.75 13.52
N HIS A 47 3.90 -3.29 12.30
CA HIS A 47 3.17 -2.73 11.18
C HIS A 47 2.12 -3.71 10.67
N GLN A 48 0.94 -3.18 10.39
CA GLN A 48 -0.20 -3.94 9.87
C GLN A 48 -0.59 -3.43 8.49
N VAL A 49 -1.05 -4.33 7.64
CA VAL A 49 -1.71 -3.98 6.39
C VAL A 49 -3.18 -3.68 6.67
N VAL A 50 -3.65 -2.52 6.23
CA VAL A 50 -5.05 -2.11 6.26
C VAL A 50 -5.52 -1.90 4.82
N LEU A 51 -6.63 -2.52 4.44
CA LEU A 51 -7.32 -2.18 3.20
C LEU A 51 -8.07 -0.88 3.40
N VAL A 52 -7.77 0.13 2.56
CA VAL A 52 -8.35 1.46 2.65
C VAL A 52 -9.13 1.83 1.39
N ASP A 53 -10.14 2.67 1.57
CA ASP A 53 -10.69 3.54 0.54
C ASP A 53 -9.63 4.54 0.10
N LEU A 54 -9.17 4.40 -1.14
CA LEU A 54 -8.07 5.21 -1.65
C LEU A 54 -8.47 6.69 -1.77
N ARG A 55 -9.75 6.98 -2.04
CA ARG A 55 -10.25 8.35 -2.08
C ARG A 55 -10.27 8.96 -0.68
N LYS A 56 -10.78 8.24 0.34
CA LYS A 56 -10.74 8.73 1.73
C LYS A 56 -9.32 8.96 2.21
N LEU A 57 -8.39 8.05 1.89
CA LEU A 57 -6.97 8.19 2.22
C LEU A 57 -6.40 9.49 1.63
N LEU A 58 -6.65 9.76 0.35
CA LEU A 58 -6.14 10.96 -0.32
C LEU A 58 -6.79 12.25 0.22
N VAL A 59 -8.06 12.21 0.61
CA VAL A 59 -8.71 13.35 1.31
C VAL A 59 -8.01 13.64 2.64
N CYS A 60 -7.75 12.62 3.44
CA CYS A 60 -6.98 12.76 4.67
C CYS A 60 -5.55 13.24 4.43
N ALA A 61 -4.91 12.80 3.34
CA ALA A 61 -3.56 13.22 3.00
C ALA A 61 -3.48 14.65 2.46
N ASN A 62 -4.50 15.14 1.75
CA ASN A 62 -4.56 16.52 1.28
C ASN A 62 -4.73 17.53 2.43
N ARG A 63 -5.13 17.09 3.61
CA ARG A 63 -5.18 17.92 4.83
C ARG A 63 -3.80 18.11 5.44
N ASP A 64 -2.86 17.20 5.20
CA ASP A 64 -1.50 17.33 5.73
C ASP A 64 -0.84 18.56 5.10
N ASN A 65 -0.55 19.54 5.94
CA ASN A 65 0.06 20.81 5.56
C ASN A 65 1.58 20.81 5.83
N THR A 66 2.13 19.68 6.29
CA THR A 66 3.57 19.54 6.57
C THR A 66 4.36 19.07 5.36
N ASP A 67 3.71 18.35 4.43
CA ASP A 67 4.32 17.83 3.21
C ASP A 67 3.80 18.54 1.95
N TYR A 68 4.59 18.47 0.86
CA TYR A 68 4.20 19.02 -0.44
C TYR A 68 2.92 18.32 -0.96
N VAL A 69 1.87 19.11 -1.17
CA VAL A 69 0.62 18.64 -1.80
C VAL A 69 0.90 18.36 -3.27
N LEU A 70 0.93 17.07 -3.65
CA LEU A 70 1.06 16.70 -5.05
C LEU A 70 -0.14 17.18 -5.84
N LYS A 71 0.14 17.76 -7.00
CA LYS A 71 -0.86 18.11 -8.00
C LYS A 71 -1.66 16.89 -8.46
N PRO A 72 -2.88 17.07 -8.97
CA PRO A 72 -3.62 16.04 -9.71
C PRO A 72 -2.76 15.38 -10.79
N VAL A 73 -3.02 14.11 -11.11
CA VAL A 73 -2.24 13.34 -12.09
C VAL A 73 -2.30 13.97 -13.48
N ALA A 74 -3.44 14.57 -13.85
CA ALA A 74 -3.63 15.32 -15.10
C ALA A 74 -2.63 16.49 -15.29
N GLU A 75 -2.05 17.01 -14.21
CA GLU A 75 -1.05 18.09 -14.26
C GLU A 75 0.39 17.57 -14.24
N TRP A 76 0.61 16.26 -14.19
CA TRP A 76 1.96 15.71 -14.16
C TRP A 76 2.58 15.73 -15.56
N HIS A 77 3.89 15.96 -15.62
CA HIS A 77 4.61 15.77 -16.87
C HIS A 77 4.45 14.35 -17.39
N ALA A 78 4.25 14.19 -18.70
CA ALA A 78 4.04 12.88 -19.33
C ALA A 78 5.13 11.84 -18.99
N GLY A 79 6.39 12.28 -18.87
CA GLY A 79 7.50 11.42 -18.44
C GLY A 79 7.33 10.85 -17.02
N LYS A 80 6.74 11.62 -16.09
CA LYS A 80 6.43 11.16 -14.74
C LYS A 80 5.30 10.14 -14.74
N VAL A 81 4.23 10.40 -15.50
CA VAL A 81 3.10 9.48 -15.68
C VAL A 81 3.59 8.14 -16.24
N ARG A 82 4.38 8.19 -17.32
CA ARG A 82 5.00 7.00 -17.93
C ARG A 82 5.88 6.23 -16.94
N GLY A 83 6.74 6.93 -16.21
CA GLY A 83 7.64 6.26 -15.26
C GLY A 83 6.90 5.58 -14.10
N ILE A 84 5.81 6.17 -13.60
CA ILE A 84 4.98 5.52 -12.58
C ILE A 84 4.23 4.32 -13.16
N ARG A 85 3.69 4.44 -14.38
CA ARG A 85 3.01 3.34 -15.07
C ARG A 85 3.92 2.13 -15.25
N GLU A 86 5.13 2.34 -15.78
CA GLU A 86 6.14 1.29 -16.00
C GLU A 86 6.60 0.67 -14.68
N PHE A 87 6.73 1.49 -13.64
CA PHE A 87 7.07 1.00 -12.30
C PHE A 87 5.98 0.11 -11.69
N LEU A 88 4.72 0.37 -12.01
CA LEU A 88 3.56 -0.37 -11.51
C LEU A 88 3.13 -1.54 -12.41
N ASP A 89 3.81 -1.74 -13.54
CA ASP A 89 3.47 -2.75 -14.52
C ASP A 89 3.40 -4.15 -13.87
N PRO A 90 2.26 -4.85 -13.94
CA PRO A 90 2.10 -6.16 -13.33
C PRO A 90 2.99 -7.22 -13.96
N ASP A 91 3.55 -7.04 -15.16
CA ASP A 91 4.47 -8.01 -15.77
C ASP A 91 5.94 -7.79 -15.36
N SER A 92 6.23 -6.71 -14.65
CA SER A 92 7.58 -6.43 -14.13
C SER A 92 8.03 -7.46 -13.10
N ALA A 93 9.26 -7.95 -13.19
CA ALA A 93 9.83 -8.86 -12.20
C ALA A 93 9.90 -8.24 -10.78
N ARG A 94 10.03 -6.92 -10.70
CA ARG A 94 10.12 -6.20 -9.42
C ARG A 94 8.75 -5.75 -8.97
N ILE A 95 8.21 -6.39 -7.93
CA ILE A 95 6.93 -6.00 -7.33
C ILE A 95 7.10 -4.74 -6.46
N PRO A 96 6.37 -3.65 -6.74
CA PRO A 96 6.37 -2.45 -5.91
C PRO A 96 5.91 -2.70 -4.48
N GLN A 97 6.51 -1.97 -3.54
CA GLN A 97 5.99 -1.91 -2.18
C GLN A 97 4.71 -1.07 -2.12
N MET A 98 3.76 -1.53 -1.30
CA MET A 98 2.55 -0.79 -0.99
C MET A 98 2.85 0.52 -0.25
N PRO A 99 1.93 1.50 -0.25
CA PRO A 99 2.12 2.73 0.51
C PRO A 99 2.29 2.45 2.01
N TYR A 100 3.17 3.19 2.65
CA TYR A 100 3.32 3.24 4.11
C TYR A 100 2.97 4.65 4.59
N VAL A 101 2.07 4.74 5.56
CA VAL A 101 1.56 6.01 6.08
C VAL A 101 1.60 6.05 7.60
N THR A 102 1.51 7.28 8.13
CA THR A 102 1.09 7.53 9.51
C THR A 102 -0.23 8.26 9.51
N ILE A 103 -1.06 8.06 10.55
CA ILE A 103 -2.34 8.76 10.69
C ILE A 103 -2.51 9.39 12.07
N SER A 104 -3.08 10.58 12.10
CA SER A 104 -3.44 11.29 13.33
C SER A 104 -4.78 12.03 13.16
N THR A 105 -5.28 12.60 14.24
CA THR A 105 -6.39 13.56 14.17
C THR A 105 -5.94 14.93 14.64
N ARG A 106 -6.46 15.98 14.02
CA ARG A 106 -6.30 17.37 14.50
C ARG A 106 -7.65 18.06 14.54
N ARG A 107 -7.72 19.22 15.19
CA ARG A 107 -8.91 20.08 15.15
C ARG A 107 -9.10 20.60 13.74
N ALA A 108 -10.33 20.55 13.24
CA ALA A 108 -10.64 21.13 11.94
C ALA A 108 -10.40 22.66 11.98
N PRO A 109 -9.94 23.28 10.88
CA PRO A 109 -9.89 24.73 10.78
C PRO A 109 -11.31 25.32 10.74
N GLY A 110 -11.56 26.41 11.46
CA GLY A 110 -12.84 27.14 11.45
C GLY A 110 -13.53 27.23 12.82
N LEU A 111 -14.66 27.96 12.87
CA LEU A 111 -15.41 28.25 14.11
C LEU A 111 -15.85 26.98 14.88
N LEU A 112 -16.27 25.93 14.17
CA LEU A 112 -16.65 24.63 14.78
C LEU A 112 -15.45 23.88 15.38
N GLY A 113 -14.27 24.00 14.78
CA GLY A 113 -13.03 23.44 15.32
C GLY A 113 -12.49 24.21 16.53
N TRP A 114 -12.77 25.52 16.64
CA TRP A 114 -12.45 26.33 17.82
C TRP A 114 -13.26 25.91 19.06
N ILE A 115 -14.51 25.46 18.87
CA ILE A 115 -15.34 24.90 19.95
C ILE A 115 -14.95 23.43 20.26
N GLY A 116 -14.01 22.85 19.50
CA GLY A 116 -13.45 21.52 19.77
C GLY A 116 -14.34 20.34 19.38
N ILE A 117 -15.41 20.61 18.60
CA ILE A 117 -16.42 19.61 18.26
C ILE A 117 -16.00 18.79 17.02
N GLU A 118 -15.23 19.38 16.10
CA GLU A 118 -14.85 18.74 14.84
C GLU A 118 -13.36 18.39 14.80
N ARG A 119 -13.07 17.09 14.70
CA ARG A 119 -11.72 16.55 14.49
C ARG A 119 -11.65 15.93 13.10
N GLU A 120 -10.61 16.25 12.37
CA GLU A 120 -10.35 15.67 11.05
C GLU A 120 -9.14 14.75 11.07
N GLY A 121 -9.21 13.68 10.26
CA GLY A 121 -8.10 12.77 10.02
C GLY A 121 -7.05 13.38 9.09
N VAL A 122 -5.79 13.22 9.45
CA VAL A 122 -4.63 13.65 8.66
C VAL A 122 -3.71 12.44 8.44
N VAL A 123 -3.36 12.21 7.18
CA VAL A 123 -2.49 11.11 6.75
C VAL A 123 -1.21 11.66 6.17
N ALA A 124 -0.06 11.25 6.70
CA ALA A 124 1.24 11.57 6.15
C ALA A 124 1.81 10.33 5.43
N PHE A 125 2.24 10.49 4.18
CA PHE A 125 2.88 9.40 3.44
C PHE A 125 4.36 9.31 3.79
N ARG A 126 4.78 8.16 4.31
CA ARG A 126 6.21 7.84 4.51
C ARG A 126 6.83 7.26 3.24
N ASN A 127 6.03 6.64 2.39
CA ASN A 127 6.37 6.31 1.02
C ASN A 127 5.11 6.26 0.13
N GLY A 128 5.29 6.18 -1.19
CA GLY A 128 4.19 5.74 -2.08
C GLY A 128 3.12 6.78 -2.41
N GLN A 129 3.25 8.04 -1.98
CA GLN A 129 2.28 9.12 -2.24
C GLN A 129 1.94 9.27 -3.74
N HIS A 130 2.95 9.29 -4.62
CA HIS A 130 2.75 9.36 -6.07
C HIS A 130 2.01 8.13 -6.61
N ARG A 131 2.30 6.94 -6.09
CA ARG A 131 1.65 5.71 -6.55
C ARG A 131 0.19 5.69 -6.11
N ALA A 132 -0.10 6.05 -4.87
CA ALA A 132 -1.46 6.15 -4.36
C ALA A 132 -2.33 7.10 -5.23
N ARG A 133 -1.79 8.26 -5.62
CA ARG A 133 -2.52 9.19 -6.51
C ARG A 133 -2.70 8.62 -7.92
N TYR A 134 -1.67 8.01 -8.48
CA TYR A 134 -1.76 7.36 -9.79
C TYR A 134 -2.79 6.24 -9.79
N LEU A 135 -2.79 5.37 -8.77
CA LEU A 135 -3.74 4.27 -8.63
C LEU A 135 -5.18 4.78 -8.54
N ALA A 136 -5.42 5.87 -7.79
CA ALA A 136 -6.74 6.47 -7.69
C ALA A 136 -7.25 6.99 -9.04
N GLU A 137 -6.38 7.67 -9.80
CA GLU A 137 -6.68 8.14 -11.16
C GLU A 137 -6.92 6.97 -12.12
N ALA A 138 -6.18 5.87 -11.95
CA ALA A 138 -6.31 4.65 -12.74
C ALA A 138 -7.55 3.80 -12.36
N GLY A 139 -8.42 4.29 -11.48
CA GLY A 139 -9.66 3.63 -11.09
C GLY A 139 -9.52 2.59 -9.97
N ALA A 140 -8.42 2.59 -9.21
CA ALA A 140 -8.31 1.79 -8.00
C ALA A 140 -9.21 2.38 -6.91
N ARG A 141 -10.22 1.62 -6.49
CA ARG A 141 -11.11 2.01 -5.37
C ARG A 141 -10.45 1.73 -4.02
N TRP A 142 -9.82 0.56 -3.92
CA TRP A 142 -9.23 0.02 -2.71
C TRP A 142 -7.72 -0.09 -2.85
N CYS A 143 -6.99 0.03 -1.74
CA CYS A 143 -5.54 -0.15 -1.73
C CYS A 143 -5.07 -0.77 -0.40
N PRO A 144 -4.16 -1.75 -0.40
CA PRO A 144 -3.46 -2.16 0.80
C PRO A 144 -2.46 -1.08 1.21
N VAL A 145 -2.49 -0.68 2.47
CA VAL A 145 -1.59 0.33 3.03
C VAL A 145 -1.02 -0.18 4.34
N GLU A 146 0.29 0.00 4.53
CA GLU A 146 0.93 -0.29 5.81
C GLU A 146 0.86 0.92 6.74
N VAL A 147 0.67 0.62 8.03
CA VAL A 147 0.61 1.58 9.12
C VAL A 147 1.12 0.92 10.40
N HIS A 148 1.60 1.72 11.34
CA HIS A 148 1.98 1.21 12.67
C HIS A 148 0.73 0.67 13.40
N GLU A 149 0.88 -0.43 14.15
CA GLU A 149 -0.24 -1.16 14.79
C GLU A 149 -1.12 -0.26 15.68
N ARG A 150 -0.51 0.71 16.37
CA ARG A 150 -1.18 1.67 17.26
C ARG A 150 -2.09 2.64 16.52
N GLU A 151 -1.82 2.87 15.25
CA GLU A 151 -2.55 3.80 14.38
C GLU A 151 -3.56 3.06 13.48
N ALA A 152 -3.47 1.72 13.42
CA ALA A 152 -4.28 0.91 12.52
C ALA A 152 -5.78 1.02 12.77
N ALA A 153 -6.21 1.15 14.03
CA ALA A 153 -7.62 1.34 14.37
C ALA A 153 -8.17 2.66 13.78
N LEU A 154 -7.41 3.75 13.96
CA LEU A 154 -7.78 5.06 13.44
C LEU A 154 -7.79 5.08 11.89
N LEU A 155 -6.84 4.41 11.26
CA LEU A 155 -6.81 4.29 9.79
C LEU A 155 -8.03 3.53 9.27
N ARG A 156 -8.45 2.45 9.93
CA ARG A 156 -9.66 1.70 9.57
C ARG A 156 -10.92 2.54 9.76
N GLU A 157 -11.00 3.29 10.85
CA GLU A 157 -12.14 4.15 11.13
C GLU A 157 -12.32 5.23 10.05
N LEU A 158 -11.24 5.94 9.72
CA LEU A 158 -11.31 7.11 8.85
C LEU A 158 -11.20 6.79 7.36
N CYS A 159 -10.40 5.78 7.02
CA CYS A 159 -10.05 5.43 5.65
C CYS A 159 -10.37 3.98 5.30
N GLY A 160 -10.97 3.19 6.20
CA GLY A 160 -11.24 1.78 5.94
C GLY A 160 -12.06 1.55 4.67
N ALA A 161 -11.67 0.52 3.93
CA ALA A 161 -12.44 0.02 2.80
C ALA A 161 -13.75 -0.62 3.29
N ALA A 162 -14.75 -0.69 2.42
CA ALA A 162 -15.97 -1.43 2.70
C ALA A 162 -15.72 -2.95 2.66
N ASP A 163 -16.68 -3.74 3.14
CA ASP A 163 -16.51 -5.20 3.30
C ASP A 163 -16.24 -5.94 1.97
N ASP A 164 -16.77 -5.43 0.86
CA ASP A 164 -16.55 -5.94 -0.50
C ASP A 164 -15.07 -5.86 -0.95
N ALA A 165 -14.26 -5.02 -0.31
CA ALA A 165 -12.85 -4.85 -0.64
C ALA A 165 -12.02 -6.12 -0.46
N ARG A 166 -12.40 -6.99 0.49
CA ARG A 166 -11.69 -8.28 0.71
C ARG A 166 -11.95 -9.28 -0.41
N THR A 167 -13.06 -9.13 -1.13
CA THR A 167 -13.36 -9.96 -2.29
C THR A 167 -12.60 -9.49 -3.52
N GLU A 168 -12.43 -8.17 -3.67
CA GLU A 168 -11.74 -7.54 -4.80
C GLU A 168 -10.21 -7.55 -4.68
N ILE A 169 -9.66 -7.32 -3.49
CA ILE A 169 -8.21 -7.35 -3.23
C ILE A 169 -7.86 -8.64 -2.51
N ARG A 170 -7.20 -9.54 -3.23
CA ARG A 170 -6.71 -10.81 -2.69
C ARG A 170 -5.23 -10.73 -2.37
N ALA A 171 -4.87 -11.24 -1.20
CA ALA A 171 -3.49 -11.53 -0.84
C ALA A 171 -3.16 -12.95 -1.29
N THR A 172 -2.09 -13.11 -2.06
CA THR A 172 -1.62 -14.38 -2.60
C THR A 172 -0.17 -14.59 -2.19
N HIS A 173 0.22 -15.81 -1.89
CA HIS A 173 1.62 -16.15 -1.61
C HIS A 173 2.33 -16.53 -2.92
N LEU A 174 3.37 -15.78 -3.30
CA LEU A 174 4.27 -16.20 -4.38
C LEU A 174 5.31 -17.17 -3.83
N GLY A 175 5.29 -18.42 -4.31
CA GLY A 175 6.27 -19.46 -3.96
C GLY A 175 5.73 -20.68 -3.19
N GLY A 176 4.44 -20.99 -3.29
CA GLY A 176 3.81 -22.10 -2.57
C GLY A 176 3.32 -23.29 -3.41
N ASP A 177 3.28 -23.20 -4.74
CA ASP A 177 2.87 -24.34 -5.59
C ASP A 177 4.10 -25.07 -6.13
N SER A 178 4.59 -25.97 -5.29
CA SER A 178 5.31 -27.17 -5.74
C SER A 178 4.44 -28.37 -5.36
N ASP A 179 3.30 -28.54 -6.04
CA ASP A 179 2.50 -29.77 -6.02
C ASP A 179 1.73 -29.87 -7.35
N VAL A 180 2.35 -30.47 -8.37
CA VAL A 180 2.07 -31.81 -8.96
C VAL A 180 3.23 -32.16 -9.89
#